data_AF-A0A8S1CGR1-F1
#
_entry.id   AF-A0A8S1CGR1-F1
#
_cell.length_a   1.000
_cell.length_b   1.000
_cell.length_c   1.000
_cell.angle_alpha   90.00
_cell.angle_beta   90.00
_cell.angle_gamma   90.00
#
_symmetry.space_group_name_H-M   'P 1'
#
loop_
_entity.id
_entity.type
_entity.pdbx_description
1 polymer ?
#
loop_
_entity_poly.entity_id
_entity_poly.type
_entity_poly.pdbx_seq_one_letter_code
_entity_poly.pdbx_strand_id
1 'polypeptide(L)'
;MMHVGPKNEREGGGDRSAFRRPVLIGVSGGTASGKTTVCTRIMERLAEETAEKHITCICQDSFYRALGEADLAKARKGNFNFDHPDAFDHELMLRTLTSLLEGKSCFIPEYDYTKHSVSGMTSINPSDVILVEGILIFYYPELRNLFQLKLFVDTDADTRLARRVIRDIKERKRDLDTVINQYTRFVKPAFEEFCLPTMKYADVIIPRGGENTVAINLIVQHVWNILQEQEDKGTKLVH
;
A
#
# COMPACT_ATOMS: atom_id res chain seq x y z
N MET A 1 65.36 -6.50 9.61
CA MET A 1 64.46 -5.73 8.72
C MET A 1 63.33 -6.65 8.30
N MET A 2 62.13 -6.43 8.84
CA MET A 2 60.94 -7.22 8.51
C MET A 2 60.38 -6.76 7.17
N HIS A 3 60.26 -7.67 6.20
CA HIS A 3 59.50 -7.44 4.97
C HIS A 3 58.08 -7.96 5.20
N VAL A 4 57.14 -7.04 5.38
CA VAL A 4 55.71 -7.32 5.42
C VAL A 4 55.19 -7.10 4.00
N GLY A 5 54.92 -8.19 3.28
CA GLY A 5 54.21 -8.14 2.00
C GLY A 5 52.74 -7.77 2.20
N PRO A 6 52.06 -7.17 1.19
CA PRO A 6 50.68 -6.76 1.33
C PRO A 6 49.77 -7.98 1.45
N LYS A 7 48.93 -8.00 2.48
CA LYS A 7 47.81 -8.93 2.62
C LYS A 7 46.81 -8.61 1.50
N ASN A 8 46.67 -9.53 0.56
CA ASN A 8 45.60 -9.52 -0.42
C ASN A 8 44.32 -9.94 0.33
N GLU A 9 43.54 -8.95 0.79
CA GLU A 9 42.19 -9.18 1.27
C GLU A 9 41.34 -9.60 0.08
N ARG A 10 41.01 -10.89 0.03
CA ARG A 10 40.01 -11.42 -0.89
C ARG A 10 38.67 -10.82 -0.46
N GLU A 11 38.21 -9.82 -1.20
CA GLU A 11 36.81 -9.42 -1.19
C GLU A 11 35.96 -10.67 -1.36
N GLY A 12 35.14 -10.97 -0.34
CA GLY A 12 34.16 -12.03 -0.39
C GLY A 12 33.22 -11.75 -1.55
N GLY A 13 33.34 -12.53 -2.61
CA GLY A 13 32.32 -12.68 -3.65
C GLY A 13 31.06 -13.25 -3.01
N GLY A 14 30.28 -12.37 -2.37
CA GLY A 14 28.89 -12.64 -2.06
C GLY A 14 28.17 -12.82 -3.39
N ASP A 15 27.64 -14.01 -3.58
CA ASP A 15 26.73 -14.36 -4.66
C ASP A 15 25.67 -13.26 -4.78
N ARG A 16 25.81 -12.39 -5.79
CA ARG A 16 24.78 -11.43 -6.13
C ARG A 16 23.67 -12.26 -6.77
N SER A 17 22.77 -12.82 -5.96
CA SER A 17 21.47 -13.21 -6.48
C SER A 17 20.96 -11.96 -7.21
N ALA A 18 20.76 -12.09 -8.52
CA ALA A 18 20.45 -10.94 -9.36
C ALA A 18 19.18 -10.29 -8.80
N PHE A 19 19.30 -9.06 -8.29
CA PHE A 19 18.17 -8.35 -7.69
C PHE A 19 17.01 -8.32 -8.70
N ARG A 20 15.91 -9.00 -8.36
CA ARG A 20 14.70 -9.03 -9.17
C ARG A 20 13.79 -7.91 -8.74
N ARG A 21 13.35 -7.12 -9.73
CA ARG A 21 12.44 -6.02 -9.49
C ARG A 21 11.09 -6.57 -8.95
N PRO A 22 10.63 -6.11 -7.78
CA PRO A 22 9.37 -6.55 -7.19
C PRO A 22 8.17 -6.33 -8.11
N VAL A 23 7.14 -7.18 -7.97
CA VAL A 23 5.81 -6.95 -8.54
C VAL A 23 5.04 -6.00 -7.62
N LEU A 24 4.83 -4.77 -8.07
CA LEU A 24 4.11 -3.73 -7.36
C LEU A 24 2.65 -3.67 -7.82
N ILE A 25 1.74 -3.95 -6.89
CA ILE A 25 0.29 -4.00 -7.13
C ILE A 25 -0.38 -2.87 -6.36
N GLY A 26 -1.13 -2.03 -7.05
CA GLY A 26 -1.94 -1.01 -6.41
C GLY A 26 -3.36 -1.50 -6.19
N VAL A 27 -3.91 -1.30 -4.99
CA VAL A 27 -5.31 -1.60 -4.64
C VAL A 27 -5.99 -0.33 -4.12
N SER A 28 -6.82 0.29 -4.94
CA SER A 28 -7.58 1.50 -4.59
C SER A 28 -9.08 1.24 -4.44
N GLY A 29 -9.84 2.27 -4.09
CA GLY A 29 -11.26 2.18 -3.76
C GLY A 29 -11.62 3.00 -2.53
N GLY A 30 -12.92 3.29 -2.37
CA GLY A 30 -13.42 4.11 -1.28
C GLY A 30 -13.08 3.57 0.12
N THR A 31 -13.15 4.43 1.13
CA THR A 31 -13.04 4.00 2.54
C THR A 31 -14.02 2.85 2.82
N ALA A 32 -13.57 1.84 3.58
CA ALA A 32 -14.37 0.65 3.92
C ALA A 32 -14.94 -0.16 2.72
N SER A 33 -14.38 -0.03 1.51
CA SER A 33 -14.73 -0.89 0.36
C SER A 33 -14.22 -2.33 0.51
N GLY A 34 -13.21 -2.56 1.35
CA GLY A 34 -12.59 -3.87 1.54
C GLY A 34 -11.21 -4.03 0.91
N LYS A 35 -10.55 -2.93 0.48
CA LYS A 35 -9.15 -2.93 -0.02
C LYS A 35 -8.21 -3.75 0.87
N THR A 36 -8.12 -3.41 2.15
CA THR A 36 -7.26 -4.10 3.12
C THR A 36 -7.57 -5.59 3.18
N THR A 37 -8.86 -5.97 3.18
CA THR A 37 -9.28 -7.38 3.15
C THR A 37 -8.87 -8.08 1.86
N VAL A 38 -9.04 -7.44 0.69
CA VAL A 38 -8.58 -7.97 -0.60
C VAL A 38 -7.07 -8.20 -0.58
N CYS A 39 -6.29 -7.22 -0.09
CA CYS A 39 -4.84 -7.37 0.05
C CYS A 39 -4.47 -8.55 0.96
N THR A 40 -5.08 -8.64 2.15
CA THR A 40 -4.85 -9.76 3.07
C THR A 40 -5.13 -11.10 2.40
N ARG A 41 -6.25 -11.24 1.68
CA ARG A 41 -6.60 -12.49 0.98
C ARG A 41 -5.62 -12.84 -0.13
N ILE A 42 -5.17 -11.85 -0.91
CA ILE A 42 -4.16 -12.07 -1.95
C ILE A 42 -2.84 -12.54 -1.31
N MET A 43 -2.40 -11.90 -0.22
CA MET A 43 -1.19 -12.28 0.50
C MET A 43 -1.28 -13.71 1.06
N GLU A 44 -2.38 -14.05 1.74
CA GLU A 44 -2.63 -15.39 2.28
C GLU A 44 -2.53 -16.45 1.18
N ARG A 45 -3.20 -16.21 0.04
CA ARG A 45 -3.21 -17.13 -1.10
C ARG A 45 -1.87 -17.25 -1.79
N LEU A 46 -1.15 -16.15 -1.99
CA LEU A 46 0.19 -16.21 -2.58
C LEU A 46 1.18 -16.94 -1.67
N ALA A 47 1.07 -16.79 -0.35
CA ALA A 47 1.91 -17.53 0.59
C ALA A 47 1.62 -19.05 0.58
N GLU A 48 0.40 -19.48 0.22
CA GLU A 48 0.07 -20.90 -0.01
C GLU A 48 0.78 -21.44 -1.27
N GLU A 49 0.89 -20.64 -2.33
CA GLU A 49 1.54 -21.04 -3.60
C GLU A 49 3.07 -20.97 -3.52
N THR A 50 3.63 -20.14 -2.63
CA THR A 50 5.07 -19.94 -2.53
C THR A 50 5.58 -19.60 -1.14
N ALA A 51 6.18 -20.61 -0.50
CA ALA A 51 6.74 -20.48 0.84
C ALA A 51 8.04 -19.64 0.89
N GLU A 52 8.72 -19.43 -0.24
CA GLU A 52 10.02 -18.76 -0.30
C GLU A 52 9.94 -17.27 -0.66
N LYS A 53 8.79 -16.79 -1.15
CA LYS A 53 8.63 -15.41 -1.61
C LYS A 53 8.21 -14.50 -0.47
N HIS A 54 8.84 -13.33 -0.41
CA HIS A 54 8.50 -12.31 0.57
C HIS A 54 7.43 -11.37 0.01
N ILE A 55 6.31 -11.25 0.72
CA ILE A 55 5.14 -10.46 0.29
C ILE A 55 4.85 -9.42 1.36
N THR A 56 4.77 -8.16 0.96
CA THR A 56 4.46 -7.05 1.87
C THR A 56 3.23 -6.29 1.39
N CYS A 57 2.43 -5.78 2.34
CA CYS A 57 1.39 -4.79 2.07
C CYS A 57 1.71 -3.47 2.75
N ILE A 58 1.58 -2.36 2.01
CA ILE A 58 1.83 -1.00 2.45
C ILE A 58 0.52 -0.22 2.40
N CYS A 59 0.15 0.42 3.50
CA CYS A 59 -1.06 1.26 3.57
C CYS A 59 -0.71 2.72 3.28
N GLN A 60 -1.49 3.40 2.44
CA GLN A 60 -1.34 4.82 2.16
C GLN A 60 -1.51 5.69 3.42
N ASP A 61 -2.30 5.24 4.40
CA ASP A 61 -2.53 5.96 5.65
C ASP A 61 -1.23 6.12 6.48
N SER A 62 -0.20 5.28 6.24
CA SER A 62 1.15 5.47 6.81
C SER A 62 1.84 6.74 6.31
N PHE A 63 1.34 7.35 5.25
CA PHE A 63 1.93 8.52 4.60
C PHE A 63 1.07 9.77 4.80
N TYR A 64 0.24 9.84 5.84
CA TYR A 64 -0.33 11.13 6.25
C TYR A 64 0.78 12.11 6.60
N ARG A 65 0.66 13.36 6.13
CA ARG A 65 1.62 14.42 6.46
C ARG A 65 1.55 14.76 7.94
N ALA A 66 2.65 15.30 8.47
CA ALA A 66 2.64 15.91 9.79
C ALA A 66 1.67 17.10 9.81
N LEU A 67 0.84 17.17 10.86
CA LEU A 67 -0.09 18.27 11.08
C LEU A 67 0.54 19.33 11.98
N GLY A 68 0.47 20.60 11.58
CA GLY A 68 0.75 21.72 12.48
C GLY A 68 -0.36 21.89 13.52
N GLU A 69 -0.12 22.74 14.53
CA GLU A 69 -1.05 22.90 15.67
C GLU A 69 -2.49 23.24 15.25
N ALA A 70 -2.65 24.14 14.27
CA ALA A 70 -3.96 24.56 13.79
C ALA A 70 -4.75 23.42 13.13
N ASP A 71 -4.08 22.60 12.31
CA ASP A 71 -4.70 21.46 11.64
C ASP A 71 -4.97 20.31 12.62
N LEU A 72 -4.07 20.09 13.58
CA LEU A 72 -4.27 19.12 14.64
C LEU A 72 -5.50 19.48 15.51
N ALA A 73 -5.68 20.77 15.81
CA ALA A 73 -6.86 21.26 16.53
C ALA A 73 -8.16 21.03 15.74
N LYS A 74 -8.14 21.15 14.41
CA LYS A 74 -9.28 20.79 13.55
C LYS A 74 -9.49 19.27 13.53
N ALA A 75 -8.43 18.48 13.37
CA ALA A 75 -8.50 17.02 13.31
C ALA A 75 -9.12 16.41 14.57
N ARG A 76 -8.71 16.86 15.77
CA ARG A 76 -9.29 16.45 17.05
C ARG A 76 -10.79 16.73 17.17
N LYS A 77 -11.30 17.71 16.42
CA LYS A 77 -12.74 18.05 16.35
C LYS A 77 -13.44 17.41 15.14
N GLY A 78 -12.79 16.50 14.41
CA GLY A 78 -13.32 15.89 13.19
C GLY A 78 -13.43 16.85 11.99
N ASN A 79 -12.81 18.03 12.07
CA ASN A 79 -12.93 19.14 11.11
C ASN A 79 -11.73 19.28 10.16
N PHE A 80 -10.90 18.25 10.05
CA PHE A 80 -9.81 18.17 9.07
C PHE A 80 -10.14 17.12 8.01
N ASN A 81 -9.87 17.45 6.74
CA ASN A 81 -10.15 16.56 5.63
C ASN A 81 -8.95 15.63 5.38
N PHE A 82 -8.98 14.46 6.00
CA PHE A 82 -7.98 13.40 5.76
C PHE A 82 -8.17 12.69 4.42
N ASP A 83 -9.29 12.89 3.74
CA ASP A 83 -9.58 12.25 2.45
C ASP A 83 -9.15 13.15 1.26
N HIS A 84 -8.60 14.34 1.51
CA HIS A 84 -8.04 15.23 0.48
C HIS A 84 -6.59 14.82 0.11
N PRO A 85 -6.17 14.94 -1.17
CA PRO A 85 -4.78 14.64 -1.58
C PRO A 85 -3.70 15.31 -0.72
N ASP A 86 -3.87 16.59 -0.38
CA ASP A 86 -2.95 17.37 0.48
C ASP A 86 -2.82 16.86 1.93
N ALA A 87 -3.63 15.89 2.36
CA ALA A 87 -3.45 15.23 3.64
C ALA A 87 -2.26 14.25 3.61
N PHE A 88 -1.81 13.83 2.44
CA PHE A 88 -0.77 12.81 2.26
C PHE A 88 0.57 13.44 1.87
N ASP A 89 1.65 12.89 2.43
CA ASP A 89 3.02 13.12 1.98
C ASP A 89 3.30 12.23 0.76
N HIS A 90 2.84 12.71 -0.41
CA HIS A 90 2.99 11.99 -1.67
C HIS A 90 4.46 11.80 -2.06
N GLU A 91 5.32 12.78 -1.80
CA GLU A 91 6.75 12.71 -2.11
C GLU A 91 7.45 11.61 -1.32
N LEU A 92 7.15 11.50 -0.01
CA LEU A 92 7.65 10.41 0.82
C LEU A 92 7.18 9.06 0.29
N MET A 93 5.90 8.93 -0.04
CA MET A 93 5.35 7.68 -0.58
C MET A 93 6.04 7.27 -1.88
N LEU A 94 6.20 8.21 -2.82
CA LEU A 94 6.83 7.97 -4.12
C LEU A 94 8.29 7.54 -3.96
N ARG A 95 9.05 8.24 -3.11
CA ARG A 95 10.45 7.90 -2.79
C ARG A 95 10.59 6.53 -2.15
N THR A 96 9.72 6.21 -1.19
CA THR A 96 9.71 4.91 -0.50
C THR A 96 9.45 3.77 -1.48
N LEU A 97 8.40 3.86 -2.31
CA LEU A 97 8.10 2.80 -3.27
C LEU A 97 9.18 2.65 -4.35
N THR A 98 9.75 3.76 -4.82
CA THR A 98 10.88 3.72 -5.76
C THR A 98 12.08 3.01 -5.14
N SER A 99 12.40 3.30 -3.88
CA SER A 99 13.53 2.67 -3.18
C SER A 99 13.31 1.16 -2.97
N LEU A 100 12.08 0.76 -2.62
CA LEU A 100 11.73 -0.66 -2.51
C LEU A 100 11.81 -1.39 -3.86
N LEU A 101 11.40 -0.74 -4.95
CA LEU A 101 11.55 -1.27 -6.31
C LEU A 101 13.02 -1.41 -6.75
N GLU A 102 13.93 -0.69 -6.13
CA GLU A 102 15.39 -0.80 -6.29
C GLU A 102 16.05 -1.79 -5.32
N GLY A 103 15.25 -2.46 -4.47
CA GLY A 103 15.76 -3.48 -3.55
C GLY A 103 16.35 -2.94 -2.27
N LYS A 104 16.05 -1.69 -1.93
CA LYS A 104 16.52 -1.05 -0.70
C LYS A 104 15.48 -1.22 0.39
N SER A 105 15.90 -1.67 1.57
CA SER A 105 15.05 -1.63 2.76
C SER A 105 14.65 -0.19 3.08
N CYS A 106 13.42 0.00 3.55
CA CYS A 106 12.88 1.32 3.88
C CYS A 106 12.23 1.30 5.27
N PHE A 107 12.14 2.47 5.90
CA PHE A 107 11.32 2.66 7.10
C PHE A 107 10.04 3.39 6.71
N ILE A 108 8.89 2.84 7.11
CA ILE A 108 7.57 3.43 6.86
C ILE A 108 6.99 3.92 8.18
N PRO A 109 6.38 5.12 8.23
CA PRO A 109 5.75 5.61 9.45
C PRO A 109 4.54 4.76 9.86
N GLU A 110 4.40 4.56 11.17
CA GLU A 110 3.18 4.01 11.76
C GLU A 110 2.27 5.18 12.16
N TYR A 111 1.03 5.19 11.67
CA TYR A 111 0.09 6.29 11.92
C TYR A 111 -0.91 5.93 13.03
N ASP A 112 -0.99 6.76 14.08
CA ASP A 112 -1.97 6.64 15.15
C ASP A 112 -3.20 7.50 14.84
N TYR A 113 -4.30 6.85 14.45
CA TYR A 113 -5.57 7.50 14.13
C TYR A 113 -6.23 8.21 15.32
N THR A 114 -5.87 7.86 16.55
CA THR A 114 -6.42 8.47 17.78
C THR A 114 -5.69 9.77 18.09
N LYS A 115 -4.36 9.79 17.90
CA LYS A 115 -3.52 10.97 18.15
C LYS A 115 -3.37 11.89 16.95
N HIS A 116 -3.70 11.40 15.75
CA HIS A 116 -3.47 12.06 14.47
C HIS A 116 -1.99 12.40 14.23
N SER A 117 -1.10 11.45 14.56
CA SER A 117 0.35 11.64 14.47
C SER A 117 1.06 10.32 14.18
N VAL A 118 2.33 10.41 13.76
CA VAL A 118 3.22 9.25 13.66
C VAL A 118 3.53 8.73 15.06
N SER A 119 3.39 7.42 15.26
CA SER A 119 3.67 6.73 16.53
C SER A 119 4.96 5.92 16.54
N GLY A 120 5.53 5.64 15.37
CA GLY A 120 6.69 4.77 15.22
C GLY A 120 7.12 4.64 13.76
N MET A 121 8.09 3.76 13.52
CA MET A 121 8.51 3.39 12.18
C MET A 121 8.67 1.87 12.08
N THR A 122 8.13 1.28 11.01
CA THR A 122 8.31 -0.14 10.69
C THR A 122 9.36 -0.30 9.60
N SER A 123 10.30 -1.23 9.77
CA SER A 123 11.24 -1.61 8.71
C SER A 123 10.56 -2.52 7.69
N ILE A 124 10.66 -2.18 6.42
CA ILE A 124 10.21 -2.99 5.29
C ILE A 124 11.43 -3.50 4.54
N ASN A 125 11.54 -4.83 4.48
CA ASN A 125 12.59 -5.51 3.73
C ASN A 125 12.21 -5.62 2.24
N PRO A 126 13.20 -5.78 1.35
CA PRO A 126 12.96 -6.13 -0.04
C PRO A 126 12.00 -7.32 -0.14
N SER A 127 11.04 -7.22 -1.05
CA SER A 127 9.94 -8.17 -1.21
C SER A 127 9.80 -8.54 -2.68
N ASP A 128 9.40 -9.77 -3.00
CA ASP A 128 9.09 -10.18 -4.36
C ASP A 128 7.78 -9.56 -4.86
N VAL A 129 6.81 -9.40 -3.95
CA VAL A 129 5.52 -8.76 -4.21
C VAL A 129 5.25 -7.68 -3.17
N ILE A 130 4.86 -6.50 -3.65
CA ILE A 130 4.48 -5.37 -2.81
C ILE A 130 3.07 -4.94 -3.20
N LEU A 131 2.11 -5.16 -2.30
CA LEU A 131 0.79 -4.57 -2.41
C LEU A 131 0.81 -3.18 -1.78
N VAL A 132 0.21 -2.21 -2.44
CA VAL A 132 0.02 -0.87 -1.90
C VAL A 132 -1.46 -0.56 -1.95
N GLU A 133 -2.05 -0.27 -0.80
CA GLU A 133 -3.49 -0.02 -0.70
C GLU A 133 -3.78 1.37 -0.15
N GLY A 134 -4.81 2.03 -0.70
CA GLY A 134 -5.24 3.33 -0.21
C GLY A 134 -6.30 3.99 -1.08
N ILE A 135 -6.93 5.02 -0.52
CA ILE A 135 -8.04 5.72 -1.19
C ILE A 135 -7.60 6.56 -2.39
N LEU A 136 -6.34 6.99 -2.44
CA LEU A 136 -5.81 7.93 -3.44
C LEU A 136 -4.49 7.48 -4.06
N ILE A 137 -4.13 6.20 -3.96
CA ILE A 137 -2.87 5.68 -4.56
C ILE A 137 -2.85 5.81 -6.09
N PHE A 138 -4.02 6.00 -6.71
CA PHE A 138 -4.15 6.25 -8.14
C PHE A 138 -4.40 7.73 -8.49
N TYR A 139 -4.29 8.65 -7.53
CA TYR A 139 -4.53 10.06 -7.79
C TYR A 139 -3.39 10.70 -8.59
N TYR A 140 -2.15 10.53 -8.13
CA TYR A 140 -0.95 11.08 -8.77
C TYR A 140 -0.44 10.18 -9.91
N PRO A 141 -0.23 10.72 -11.13
CA PRO A 141 0.31 9.96 -12.26
C PRO A 141 1.63 9.24 -11.96
N GLU A 142 2.53 9.90 -11.23
CA GLU A 142 3.86 9.41 -10.87
C GLU A 142 3.75 8.11 -10.07
N LEU A 143 2.84 8.08 -9.09
CA LEU A 143 2.56 6.89 -8.30
C LEU A 143 1.89 5.81 -9.15
N ARG A 144 0.88 6.19 -9.94
CA ARG A 144 0.16 5.27 -10.83
C ARG A 144 1.10 4.52 -11.76
N ASN A 145 2.10 5.22 -12.28
CA ASN A 145 3.05 4.67 -13.26
C ASN A 145 4.02 3.64 -12.66
N LEU A 146 4.13 3.56 -11.33
CA LEU A 146 4.94 2.53 -10.66
C LEU A 146 4.26 1.16 -10.62
N PHE A 147 2.93 1.09 -10.59
CA PHE A 147 2.20 -0.17 -10.44
C PHE A 147 2.21 -1.00 -11.72
N GLN A 148 2.52 -2.30 -11.62
CA GLN A 148 2.38 -3.25 -12.72
C GLN A 148 0.92 -3.70 -12.89
N LEU A 149 0.15 -3.73 -11.80
CA LEU A 149 -1.26 -4.09 -11.78
C LEU A 149 -2.04 -3.13 -10.89
N LYS A 150 -3.16 -2.63 -11.37
CA LYS A 150 -4.00 -1.62 -10.71
C LYS A 150 -5.41 -2.17 -10.49
N LEU A 151 -5.74 -2.40 -9.23
CA LEU A 151 -7.01 -2.97 -8.78
C LEU A 151 -7.86 -1.89 -8.14
N PHE A 152 -9.14 -1.82 -8.46
CA PHE A 152 -10.10 -0.95 -7.79
C PHE A 152 -11.20 -1.76 -7.14
N VAL A 153 -11.30 -1.69 -5.81
CA VAL A 153 -12.34 -2.37 -5.05
C VAL A 153 -13.59 -1.50 -5.02
N ASP A 154 -14.59 -1.91 -5.79
CA ASP A 154 -15.84 -1.20 -5.94
C ASP A 154 -16.93 -1.78 -5.01
N THR A 155 -17.57 -0.90 -4.26
CA THR A 155 -18.58 -1.24 -3.27
C THR A 155 -19.46 -0.02 -3.05
N ASP A 156 -20.76 -0.24 -2.97
CA ASP A 156 -21.76 0.81 -2.84
C ASP A 156 -21.50 1.71 -1.63
N ALA A 157 -21.82 3.00 -1.79
CA ALA A 157 -21.49 4.03 -0.81
C ALA A 157 -22.17 3.82 0.56
N ASP A 158 -23.40 3.30 0.55
CA ASP A 158 -24.18 2.95 1.74
C ASP A 158 -23.58 1.76 2.50
N THR A 159 -23.18 0.72 1.78
CA THR A 159 -22.49 -0.45 2.33
C THR A 159 -21.16 -0.03 2.96
N ARG A 160 -20.39 0.81 2.27
CA ARG A 160 -19.15 1.39 2.81
C ARG A 160 -19.39 2.25 4.04
N LEU A 161 -20.42 3.09 4.03
CA LEU A 161 -20.79 3.91 5.19
C LEU A 161 -21.15 3.05 6.40
N ALA A 162 -22.00 2.03 6.21
CA ALA A 162 -22.38 1.11 7.29
C ALA A 162 -21.15 0.42 7.90
N ARG A 163 -20.25 -0.10 7.06
CA ARG A 163 -18.97 -0.70 7.51
C ARG A 163 -18.09 0.32 8.24
N ARG A 164 -17.97 1.54 7.71
CA ARG A 164 -17.16 2.61 8.32
C ARG A 164 -17.69 3.00 9.70
N VAL A 165 -19.01 3.16 9.87
CA VAL A 165 -19.62 3.50 11.16
C VAL A 165 -19.28 2.44 12.21
N ILE A 166 -19.46 1.15 11.87
CA ILE A 166 -19.15 0.06 12.79
C ILE A 166 -17.66 0.04 13.17
N ARG A 167 -16.76 0.17 12.18
CA ARG A 167 -15.31 0.18 12.39
C ARG A 167 -14.87 1.36 13.26
N ASP A 168 -15.27 2.57 12.90
CA ASP A 168 -14.79 3.79 13.56
C ASP A 168 -15.28 3.88 15.03
N ILE A 169 -16.48 3.35 15.34
CA ILE A 169 -16.98 3.26 16.71
C ILE A 169 -16.23 2.18 17.51
N LYS A 170 -16.10 0.96 16.96
CA LYS A 170 -15.55 -0.18 17.70
C LYS A 170 -14.03 -0.10 17.87
N GLU A 171 -13.32 0.23 16.79
CA GLU A 171 -11.86 0.15 16.71
C GLU A 171 -11.19 1.51 16.98
N ARG A 172 -11.76 2.59 16.45
CA ARG A 172 -11.19 3.95 16.56
C ARG A 172 -11.80 4.81 17.68
N LYS A 173 -12.72 4.24 18.47
CA LYS A 173 -13.38 4.87 19.63
C LYS A 173 -14.01 6.23 19.31
N ARG A 174 -14.60 6.36 18.12
CA ARG A 174 -15.27 7.59 17.69
C ARG A 174 -16.76 7.56 18.00
N ASP A 175 -17.32 8.75 18.19
CA ASP A 175 -18.75 8.96 18.38
C ASP A 175 -19.53 8.89 17.05
N LEU A 176 -20.78 8.40 17.08
CA LEU A 176 -21.60 8.20 15.88
C LEU A 176 -21.85 9.51 15.13
N ASP A 177 -22.28 10.57 15.82
CA ASP A 177 -22.59 11.85 15.19
C ASP A 177 -21.34 12.43 14.54
N THR A 178 -20.19 12.30 15.21
CA THR A 178 -18.90 12.72 14.65
C THR A 178 -18.55 11.96 13.37
N VAL A 179 -18.78 10.64 13.33
CA VAL A 179 -18.50 9.81 12.14
C VAL A 179 -19.40 10.20 10.98
N ILE A 180 -20.71 10.36 11.22
CA ILE A 180 -21.68 10.74 10.18
C ILE A 180 -21.37 12.15 9.66
N ASN A 181 -21.13 13.12 10.54
CA ASN A 181 -20.81 14.49 10.15
C ASN A 181 -19.50 14.58 9.35
N GLN A 182 -18.46 13.83 9.74
CA GLN A 182 -17.23 13.79 8.97
C GLN A 182 -17.45 13.13 7.60
N TYR A 183 -18.26 12.07 7.55
CA TYR A 183 -18.55 11.37 6.30
C TYR A 183 -19.24 12.28 5.28
N THR A 184 -20.33 12.94 5.70
CA THR A 184 -21.09 13.82 4.81
C THR A 184 -20.32 15.06 4.41
N ARG A 185 -19.51 15.62 5.32
CA ARG A 185 -18.77 16.86 5.08
C ARG A 185 -17.50 16.68 4.25
N PHE A 186 -16.77 15.58 4.44
CA PHE A 186 -15.44 15.42 3.85
C PHE A 186 -15.30 14.16 3.03
N VAL A 187 -15.64 13.01 3.60
CA VAL A 187 -15.33 11.70 3.01
C VAL A 187 -16.06 11.46 1.71
N LYS A 188 -17.39 11.70 1.71
CA LYS A 188 -18.21 11.50 0.52
C LYS A 188 -17.80 12.47 -0.60
N PRO A 189 -17.72 13.79 -0.37
CA PRO A 189 -17.23 14.73 -1.39
C PRO A 189 -15.83 14.36 -1.92
N ALA A 190 -14.87 14.08 -1.02
CA ALA A 190 -13.52 13.73 -1.43
C ALA A 190 -13.44 12.40 -2.20
N PHE A 191 -14.30 11.43 -1.86
CA PHE A 191 -14.41 10.21 -2.64
C PHE A 191 -14.92 10.50 -4.06
N GLU A 192 -15.99 11.28 -4.19
CA GLU A 192 -16.60 11.62 -5.48
C GLU A 192 -15.67 12.47 -6.35
N GLU A 193 -14.91 13.38 -5.73
CA GLU A 193 -14.00 14.32 -6.39
C GLU A 193 -12.64 13.71 -6.75
N PHE A 194 -12.02 12.98 -5.82
CA PHE A 194 -10.62 12.55 -5.96
C PHE A 194 -10.44 11.05 -6.15
N CYS A 195 -11.26 10.21 -5.51
CA CYS A 195 -11.08 8.75 -5.56
C CYS A 195 -11.79 8.13 -6.76
N LEU A 196 -13.10 8.35 -6.90
CA LEU A 196 -13.94 7.72 -7.92
C LEU A 196 -13.43 7.98 -9.35
N PRO A 197 -12.96 9.19 -9.72
CA PRO A 197 -12.44 9.43 -11.07
C PRO A 197 -11.18 8.61 -11.39
N THR A 198 -10.48 8.08 -10.38
CA THR A 198 -9.28 7.26 -10.58
C THR A 198 -9.60 5.81 -10.92
N MET A 199 -10.86 5.38 -10.76
CA MET A 199 -11.31 4.03 -11.14
C MET A 199 -11.03 3.73 -12.62
N LYS A 200 -11.07 4.74 -13.49
CA LYS A 200 -10.76 4.61 -14.92
C LYS A 200 -9.32 4.17 -15.22
N TYR A 201 -8.41 4.28 -14.25
CA TYR A 201 -7.03 3.84 -14.38
C TYR A 201 -6.81 2.40 -13.93
N ALA A 202 -7.83 1.74 -13.35
CA ALA A 202 -7.71 0.37 -12.91
C ALA A 202 -7.72 -0.60 -14.10
N ASP A 203 -6.87 -1.62 -14.02
CA ASP A 203 -6.87 -2.74 -14.96
C ASP A 203 -8.04 -3.70 -14.64
N VAL A 204 -8.37 -3.84 -13.35
CA VAL A 204 -9.45 -4.73 -12.88
C VAL A 204 -10.27 -4.05 -11.78
N ILE A 205 -11.60 -4.12 -11.91
CA ILE A 205 -12.55 -3.71 -10.88
C ILE A 205 -13.01 -4.96 -10.10
N ILE A 206 -12.90 -4.93 -8.78
CA ILE A 206 -13.27 -6.03 -7.89
C ILE A 206 -14.54 -5.65 -7.12
N PRO A 207 -15.72 -6.17 -7.53
CA PRO A 207 -16.94 -5.98 -6.75
C PRO A 207 -16.92 -6.85 -5.50
N ARG A 208 -17.68 -6.47 -4.47
CA ARG A 208 -17.85 -7.21 -3.18
C ARG A 208 -16.57 -7.37 -2.34
N GLY A 209 -15.45 -6.75 -2.74
CA GLY A 209 -14.20 -6.77 -1.98
C GLY A 209 -13.71 -8.18 -1.64
N GLY A 210 -13.33 -8.39 -0.38
CA GLY A 210 -12.68 -9.63 0.07
C GLY A 210 -13.55 -10.91 0.00
N GLU A 211 -14.86 -10.77 -0.24
CA GLU A 211 -15.76 -11.91 -0.43
C GLU A 211 -15.73 -12.47 -1.85
N ASN A 212 -15.15 -11.73 -2.80
CA ASN A 212 -15.05 -12.15 -4.20
C ASN A 212 -13.85 -13.08 -4.42
N THR A 213 -13.98 -14.31 -3.93
CA THR A 213 -12.93 -15.34 -4.01
C THR A 213 -12.51 -15.65 -5.43
N VAL A 214 -13.43 -15.59 -6.41
CA VAL A 214 -13.12 -15.79 -7.82
C VAL A 214 -12.16 -14.71 -8.33
N ALA A 215 -12.45 -13.43 -8.06
CA ALA A 215 -11.55 -12.34 -8.45
C ALA A 215 -10.19 -12.47 -7.77
N ILE A 216 -10.16 -12.76 -6.47
CA ILE A 216 -8.91 -12.96 -5.72
C ILE A 216 -8.07 -14.08 -6.35
N ASN A 217 -8.67 -15.23 -6.65
CA ASN A 217 -7.95 -16.36 -7.24
C ASN A 217 -7.37 -16.01 -8.62
N LEU A 218 -8.10 -15.27 -9.46
CA LEU A 218 -7.60 -14.82 -10.76
C LEU A 218 -6.39 -13.88 -10.61
N ILE A 219 -6.44 -12.96 -9.65
CA ILE A 219 -5.32 -12.05 -9.36
C ILE A 219 -4.10 -12.84 -8.85
N VAL A 220 -4.30 -13.76 -7.91
CA VAL A 220 -3.22 -14.61 -7.36
C VAL A 220 -2.54 -15.40 -8.48
N GLN A 221 -3.31 -16.07 -9.34
CA GLN A 221 -2.78 -16.82 -10.47
C GLN A 221 -2.02 -15.92 -11.46
N HIS A 222 -2.53 -14.71 -11.74
CA HIS A 222 -1.83 -13.77 -12.61
C HIS A 222 -0.50 -13.30 -12.01
N VAL A 223 -0.47 -12.95 -10.73
CA VAL A 223 0.75 -12.53 -10.02
C VAL A 223 1.76 -13.68 -9.96
N TRP A 224 1.28 -14.90 -9.70
CA TRP A 224 2.11 -16.10 -9.73
C TRP A 224 2.81 -16.30 -11.08
N ASN A 225 2.07 -16.16 -12.18
CA ASN A 225 2.66 -16.26 -13.52
C ASN A 225 3.73 -15.19 -13.77
N ILE A 226 3.52 -13.95 -13.30
CA ILE A 226 4.54 -12.89 -13.42
C ILE A 226 5.82 -13.27 -12.67
N LEU A 227 5.69 -13.82 -11.46
CA LEU A 227 6.84 -14.25 -10.66
C LEU A 227 7.63 -15.37 -11.36
N GLN A 228 6.93 -16.36 -11.93
CA GLN A 228 7.54 -17.45 -12.69
C GLN A 228 8.26 -16.94 -13.96
N GLU A 229 7.65 -16.01 -14.71
CA GLU A 229 8.30 -15.41 -15.89
C GLU A 229 9.57 -14.62 -15.54
N GLN A 230 9.60 -13.96 -14.38
CA GLN A 230 10.79 -13.26 -13.88
C GLN A 230 11.89 -14.24 -13.46
N GLU A 231 11.51 -15.42 -12.95
CA GLU A 231 12.42 -16.52 -12.64
C GLU A 231 13.14 -17.03 -13.89
N ASP A 232 12.36 -17.36 -14.93
CA ASP A 232 12.88 -17.88 -16.18
C ASP A 232 13.82 -16.90 -16.90
N LYS A 233 13.50 -15.60 -16.88
CA LYS A 233 14.34 -14.55 -17.46
C LYS A 233 15.66 -14.38 -16.70
N GLY A 234 15.64 -14.54 -15.37
CA GLY A 234 16.84 -14.50 -14.54
C GLY A 234 17.80 -15.65 -14.84
N THR A 235 17.27 -16.87 -15.01
CA THR A 235 18.08 -18.07 -15.29
C THR A 235 18.75 -18.03 -16.67
N LYS A 236 18.10 -17.44 -17.67
CA LYS A 236 18.66 -17.29 -19.04
C LYS A 236 19.78 -16.26 -19.18
N LEU A 237 19.98 -15.38 -18.19
CA LEU A 237 21.05 -14.37 -18.20
C LEU A 237 22.33 -14.84 -17.48
N VAL A 238 22.28 -15.98 -16.80
CA VAL A 238 23.38 -16.55 -16.00
C VAL A 238 24.10 -17.69 -16.74
N HIS A 239 23.56 -18.13 -17.89
CA HIS A 239 24.16 -19.09 -18.82
C HIS A 239 24.56 -18.42 -20.12
#